data_AF-A0A434G9V9-F1
#
_entry.id   AF-A0A434G9V9-F1
#
_cell.length_a   1.000
_cell.length_b   1.000
_cell.length_c   1.000
_cell.angle_alpha   90.00
_cell.angle_beta   90.00
_cell.angle_gamma   90.00
#
_symmetry.space_group_name_H-M   'P 1'
#
loop_
_entity.id
_entity.type
_entity.pdbx_description
1 polymer ?
#
loop_
_entity_poly.entity_id
_entity_poly.type
_entity_poly.pdbx_seq_one_letter_code
_entity_poly.pdbx_strand_id
1 'polypeptide(L)' 'VEAGIIDPTKVVRIALENAVSVASVLLLTEATMTEIPGPAKERTLEPEMPM' A
#
# COMPACT_ATOMS: atom_id res chain seq x y z
N VAL A 1 25.22 22.51 -13.28
CA VAL A 1 24.01 21.75 -12.90
C VAL A 1 23.39 21.23 -14.18
N GLU A 2 23.77 20.03 -14.58
CA GLU A 2 23.32 19.38 -15.83
C GLU A 2 21.93 18.75 -15.61
N ALA A 3 21.04 18.87 -16.59
CA ALA A 3 19.62 18.46 -16.62
C ALA A 3 18.65 19.09 -15.59
N GLY A 4 19.10 19.54 -14.41
CA GLY A 4 18.23 20.17 -13.40
C GLY A 4 17.27 19.20 -12.69
N ILE A 5 17.47 17.89 -12.83
CA ILE A 5 16.69 16.86 -12.15
C ILE A 5 17.23 16.71 -10.73
N ILE A 6 16.40 17.04 -9.75
CA ILE A 6 16.77 17.01 -8.34
C ILE A 6 15.72 16.20 -7.59
N ASP A 7 16.12 15.04 -7.07
CA ASP A 7 15.30 14.30 -6.13
C ASP A 7 15.60 14.77 -4.70
N PRO A 8 14.61 15.29 -3.97
CA PRO A 8 14.82 15.71 -2.60
C PRO A 8 15.28 14.54 -1.73
N THR A 9 16.27 14.76 -0.86
CA THR A 9 16.80 13.72 0.04
C THR A 9 15.69 13.02 0.84
N LYS A 10 14.68 13.78 1.28
CA LYS A 10 13.52 13.23 1.99
C LYS A 10 12.71 12.24 1.15
N VAL A 11 12.57 12.50 -0.15
CA VAL A 11 11.77 11.66 -1.07
C VAL A 11 12.45 10.31 -1.26
N VAL A 12 13.75 10.30 -1.60
CA VAL A 12 14.50 9.05 -1.81
C VAL A 12 14.55 8.23 -0.52
N ARG A 13 14.77 8.88 0.63
CA ARG A 13 14.81 8.24 1.93
C ARG A 13 13.48 7.55 2.28
N ILE A 14 12.38 8.30 2.25
CA ILE A 14 11.07 7.77 2.64
C ILE A 14 10.62 6.69 1.66
N ALA A 15 10.88 6.84 0.37
CA ALA A 15 10.58 5.81 -0.63
C ALA A 15 11.27 4.49 -0.30
N LEU A 16 12.56 4.54 0.03
CA LEU A 16 13.32 3.35 0.42
C LEU A 16 12.84 2.76 1.75
N GLU A 17 12.67 3.57 2.79
CA GLU A 17 12.20 3.13 4.11
C GLU A 17 10.83 2.44 4.02
N ASN A 18 9.90 3.00 3.25
CA ASN A 18 8.58 2.40 3.05
C ASN A 18 8.64 1.10 2.25
N ALA A 19 9.47 1.05 1.20
CA ALA A 19 9.63 -0.17 0.40
C ALA A 19 10.21 -1.32 1.23
N VAL A 20 11.24 -1.04 2.04
CA VAL A 20 11.84 -2.03 2.93
C VAL A 20 10.85 -2.49 4.01
N SER A 21 10.04 -1.58 4.55
CA SER A 21 9.00 -1.91 5.52
C SER A 21 8.01 -2.94 4.98
N VAL A 22 7.45 -2.69 3.79
CA VAL A 22 6.51 -3.63 3.14
C VAL A 22 7.20 -4.95 2.79
N ALA A 23 8.41 -4.90 2.21
CA ALA A 23 9.16 -6.10 1.87
C ALA A 23 9.45 -6.97 3.10
N SER A 24 9.76 -6.36 4.24
CA SER A 24 10.02 -7.08 5.50
C SER A 24 8.77 -7.83 5.98
N VAL A 25 7.59 -7.20 5.91
CA VAL A 25 6.33 -7.87 6.22
C VAL A 25 6.13 -9.07 5.30
N LEU A 26 6.29 -8.91 3.99
CA LEU A 26 6.08 -9.99 3.02
C LEU A 26 7.07 -11.15 3.20
N LEU A 27 8.33 -10.87 3.52
CA LEU A 27 9.37 -11.91 3.69
C LEU A 27 9.21 -12.71 4.98
N LEU A 28 8.71 -12.09 6.04
CA LEU A 28 8.55 -12.73 7.35
C LEU A 28 7.15 -13.31 7.58
N THR A 29 6.21 -13.06 6.67
CA THR A 29 4.86 -13.59 6.75
C THR A 29 4.80 -14.97 6.13
N GLU A 30 4.64 -16.01 6.95
CA GLU A 30 4.59 -17.40 6.51
C GLU A 30 3.28 -17.80 5.82
N ALA A 31 2.17 -17.12 6.13
CA ALA A 31 0.87 -17.41 5.54
C ALA A 31 -0.01 -16.16 5.47
N THR A 32 -0.83 -16.07 4.43
CA THR A 32 -1.89 -15.07 4.30
C THR A 32 -3.20 -15.80 4.05
N MET A 33 -4.24 -15.46 4.80
CA MET A 33 -5.58 -16.05 4.66
C MET A 33 -6.46 -15.12 3.83
N THR A 34 -7.18 -15.68 2.87
CA THR A 34 -8.16 -14.97 2.05
C THR A 34 -9.50 -15.66 2.14
N GLU A 35 -10.58 -14.88 2.12
CA GLU A 35 -11.93 -15.44 2.03
C GLU A 35 -12.13 -16.17 0.70
N ILE A 36 -12.85 -17.29 0.74
CA ILE A 36 -13.28 -17.97 -0.49
C ILE A 36 -14.24 -17.02 -1.22
N PRO A 37 -14.13 -16.88 -2.55
CA PRO A 37 -15.11 -16.11 -3.32
C PRO A 37 -16.53 -16.59 -3.01
N GLY A 38 -17.31 -15.75 -2.32
CA GLY A 38 -18.74 -15.96 -2.15
C GLY A 38 -19.50 -15.63 -3.44
N PRO A 39 -20.82 -15.88 -3.51
CA PRO A 39 -21.65 -15.26 -4.54
C PRO A 39 -21.36 -13.76 -4.53
N ALA A 40 -21.18 -13.16 -5.72
CA ALA A 40 -20.83 -11.75 -5.85
C ALA A 40 -21.81 -10.90 -5.04
N LYS A 41 -21.38 -10.44 -3.87
CA LYS A 41 -22.10 -9.39 -3.16
C LYS A 41 -21.92 -8.17 -4.05
N GLU A 42 -22.99 -7.82 -4.78
CA GLU A 42 -23.17 -6.48 -5.29
C GLU A 42 -22.74 -5.52 -4.19
N ARG A 43 -21.83 -4.60 -4.54
CA ARG A 43 -21.33 -3.57 -3.65
C ARG A 43 -22.53 -2.74 -3.19
N THR A 44 -23.14 -3.12 -2.07
CA THR A 44 -24.10 -2.28 -1.38
C THR A 44 -23.30 -1.08 -0.89
N LEU A 45 -23.37 0.01 -1.66
CA LEU A 45 -22.97 1.33 -1.23
C LEU A 45 -23.88 1.69 -0.06
N GLU A 46 -23.46 1.37 1.15
CA GLU A 46 -24.14 1.89 2.34
C GLU A 46 -23.95 3.41 2.31
N PRO A 47 -25.04 4.20 2.34
CA PRO A 47 -24.94 5.66 2.31
C PRO A 47 -24.18 6.15 3.54
N GLU A 48 -23.23 7.05 3.33
CA GLU A 48 -22.47 7.72 4.39
C GLU A 48 -23.45 8.27 5.44
N MET A 49 -23.31 7.81 6.68
CA MET A 49 -24.06 8.38 7.79
C MET A 49 -23.60 9.84 7.98
N PRO A 50 -24.52 10.82 8.01
CA PRO A 50 -24.17 12.17 8.44
C PRO A 50 -23.76 12.11 9.92
N MET A 51 -22.67 12.82 10.25
CA MET A 51 -22.11 12.98 11.59
C MET A 51 -23.16 13.30 12.66
#